data_AF-A0A7Y1Z0L9-F1
#
_entry.id   AF-A0A7Y1Z0L9-F1
#
_cell.length_a   1.000
_cell.length_b   1.000
_cell.length_c   1.000
_cell.angle_alpha   90.00
_cell.angle_beta   90.00
_cell.angle_gamma   90.00
#
_symmetry.space_group_name_H-M   'P 1'
#
loop_
_entity.id
_entity.type
_entity.pdbx_description
1 polymer ?
#
loop_
_entity_poly.entity_id
_entity_poly.type
_entity_poly.pdbx_seq_one_letter_code
_entity_poly.pdbx_strand_id
1 'polypeptide(L)'
;WFGNAKISEVADVGLNCFGIKSRQPLSVWRDKGWIYGPDPRGWFQWYCRYYLGRRLEEIDSKQIGRWRAFTRHAGQVRAHCEPGDLFCRPRQRQALLQWSHDPFI
;
A
#
# COMPACT_ATOMS: atom_id res chain seq x y z
N TRP A 1 -12.62 -14.87 1.52
CA TRP A 1 -11.37 -14.19 1.92
C TRP A 1 -11.26 -14.00 3.43
N PHE A 2 -12.24 -13.38 4.11
CA PHE A 2 -12.14 -13.13 5.57
C PHE A 2 -12.42 -14.32 6.49
N GLY A 3 -13.12 -15.38 6.04
CA GLY A 3 -13.60 -16.45 6.91
C GLY A 3 -12.51 -17.19 7.72
N ASN A 4 -11.28 -17.26 7.18
CA ASN A 4 -10.13 -17.90 7.85
C ASN A 4 -8.95 -16.93 8.03
N ALA A 5 -9.18 -15.62 7.92
CA ALA A 5 -8.10 -14.65 8.04
C ALA A 5 -7.63 -14.57 9.49
N LYS A 6 -6.32 -14.67 9.72
CA LYS A 6 -5.74 -14.35 11.03
C LYS A 6 -5.87 -12.84 11.25
N ILE A 7 -6.65 -12.45 12.26
CA ILE A 7 -6.89 -11.05 12.62
C ILE A 7 -6.09 -10.69 13.88
N SER A 8 -5.74 -9.41 13.99
CA SER A 8 -5.14 -8.82 15.18
C SER A 8 -5.66 -7.41 15.35
N GLU A 9 -5.94 -7.01 16.59
CA GLU A 9 -6.26 -5.64 16.95
C GLU A 9 -5.03 -4.72 16.81
N VAL A 10 -3.84 -5.29 17.01
CA VAL A 10 -2.57 -4.56 16.95
C VAL A 10 -1.77 -4.99 15.73
N ALA A 11 -1.30 -4.02 14.96
CA ALA A 11 -0.45 -4.30 13.82
C ALA A 11 0.96 -4.72 14.28
N ASP A 12 1.40 -5.91 13.87
CA ASP A 12 2.77 -6.37 14.08
C ASP A 12 3.64 -5.97 12.87
N VAL A 13 4.68 -5.18 13.16
CA VAL A 13 5.64 -4.71 12.14
C VAL A 13 6.60 -5.82 11.72
N GLY A 14 6.83 -6.83 12.56
CA GLY A 14 7.68 -7.98 12.24
C GLY A 14 7.12 -8.87 11.12
N LEU A 15 5.82 -8.77 10.84
CA LEU A 15 5.16 -9.47 9.72
C LEU A 15 5.33 -8.75 8.37
N ASN A 16 5.88 -7.54 8.36
CA ASN A 16 6.18 -6.83 7.13
C ASN A 16 7.44 -7.40 6.47
N CYS A 17 7.45 -7.51 5.15
CA CYS A 17 8.60 -8.04 4.38
C CYS A 17 9.94 -7.35 4.71
N PHE A 18 9.92 -6.03 4.96
CA PHE A 18 11.11 -5.26 5.33
C PHE A 18 11.15 -4.90 6.83
N GLY A 19 10.31 -5.53 7.67
CA GLY A 19 10.31 -5.33 9.12
C GLY A 19 10.08 -3.89 9.58
N ILE A 20 9.45 -3.04 8.75
CA ILE A 20 9.28 -1.61 9.03
C ILE A 20 7.86 -1.12 8.74
N LYS A 21 7.38 -0.12 9.48
CA LYS A 21 6.11 0.56 9.20
C LYS A 21 6.32 1.63 8.14
N SER A 22 5.58 1.55 7.03
CA SER A 22 5.59 2.55 5.95
C SER A 22 4.34 3.43 5.92
N ARG A 23 3.20 2.95 6.44
CA ARG A 23 1.92 3.68 6.40
C ARG A 23 1.80 4.76 7.48
N GLN A 24 1.13 5.86 7.12
CA GLN A 24 0.63 6.85 8.09
C GLN A 24 -0.49 6.24 8.98
N PRO A 25 -0.69 6.75 10.21
CA PRO A 25 -1.81 6.36 11.07
C PRO A 25 -3.18 6.60 10.40
N LEU A 26 -4.19 5.81 10.77
CA LEU A 26 -5.55 5.94 10.24
C LEU A 26 -6.19 7.28 10.61
N SER A 27 -5.84 7.87 11.75
CA SER A 27 -6.27 9.23 12.13
C SER A 27 -5.90 10.24 11.05
N VAL A 28 -4.64 10.25 10.63
CA VAL A 28 -4.15 11.16 9.57
C VAL A 28 -4.91 10.96 8.25
N TRP A 29 -5.38 9.75 7.96
CA TRP A 29 -6.16 9.48 6.75
C TRP A 29 -7.58 10.03 6.85
N ARG A 30 -8.18 9.97 8.04
CA ARG A 30 -9.48 10.58 8.34
C ARG A 30 -9.38 12.10 8.25
N ASP A 31 -8.37 12.68 8.89
CA ASP A 31 -8.15 14.13 8.91
C ASP A 31 -7.96 14.70 7.49
N LYS A 32 -7.33 13.92 6.61
CA LYS A 32 -7.11 14.30 5.19
C LYS A 32 -8.23 13.90 4.24
N GLY A 33 -9.30 13.25 4.72
CA GLY A 33 -10.39 12.77 3.86
C GLY A 33 -9.94 11.73 2.81
N TRP A 34 -8.91 10.94 3.11
CA TRP A 34 -8.32 9.96 2.16
C TRP A 34 -9.00 8.59 2.16
N ILE A 35 -10.11 8.46 2.89
CA ILE A 35 -10.91 7.24 2.96
C ILE A 35 -12.07 7.40 1.97
N TYR A 36 -12.03 6.64 0.88
CA TYR A 36 -13.03 6.69 -0.18
C TYR A 36 -13.97 5.48 -0.13
N GLY A 37 -15.28 5.74 -0.13
CA GLY A 37 -16.30 4.72 -0.25
C GLY A 37 -16.30 3.67 0.87
N PRO A 38 -16.69 2.41 0.57
CA PRO A 38 -16.89 1.36 1.58
C PRO A 38 -15.60 0.68 2.05
N ASP A 39 -14.43 1.30 1.82
CA ASP A 39 -13.11 0.72 2.07
C ASP A 39 -12.32 1.51 3.15
N PRO A 40 -12.68 1.37 4.43
CA PRO A 40 -12.03 2.10 5.54
C PRO A 40 -10.54 1.77 5.70
N ARG A 41 -10.07 0.65 5.13
CA ARG A 41 -8.65 0.27 5.13
C ARG A 41 -7.90 0.72 3.86
N GLY A 42 -8.55 1.55 3.03
CA GLY A 42 -7.97 2.21 1.86
C GLY A 42 -7.52 1.26 0.76
N TRP A 43 -6.36 1.56 0.14
CA TRP A 43 -5.86 0.89 -1.05
C TRP A 43 -5.95 -0.63 -1.01
N PHE A 44 -5.42 -1.29 0.04
CA PHE A 44 -5.37 -2.75 0.09
C PHE A 44 -6.77 -3.38 0.03
N GLN A 45 -7.70 -2.88 0.84
CA GLN A 45 -9.08 -3.38 0.85
C GLN A 45 -9.79 -3.10 -0.47
N TRP A 46 -9.60 -1.89 -1.02
CA TRP A 46 -10.14 -1.54 -2.33
C TRP A 46 -9.60 -2.46 -3.43
N TYR A 47 -8.28 -2.69 -3.46
CA TYR A 47 -7.59 -3.51 -4.45
C TYR A 47 -8.07 -4.95 -4.42
N CYS A 48 -8.17 -5.57 -3.23
CA CYS A 48 -8.69 -6.94 -3.11
C CYS A 48 -10.12 -7.07 -3.68
N ARG A 49 -11.00 -6.12 -3.36
CA ARG A 49 -12.39 -6.14 -3.85
C ARG A 49 -12.48 -5.81 -5.34
N TYR A 50 -11.67 -4.87 -5.83
CA TYR A 50 -11.56 -4.53 -7.24
C TYR A 50 -11.07 -5.73 -8.06
N TYR A 51 -10.02 -6.40 -7.60
CA TYR A 51 -9.48 -7.60 -8.23
C TYR A 51 -10.53 -8.73 -8.30
N LEU A 52 -11.35 -8.87 -7.25
CA LEU A 52 -12.47 -9.82 -7.22
C LEU A 52 -13.72 -9.39 -8.03
N GLY A 53 -13.64 -8.28 -8.78
CA GLY A 53 -14.68 -7.90 -9.74
C GLY A 53 -15.63 -6.77 -9.30
N ARG A 54 -15.53 -6.25 -8.06
CA ARG A 54 -16.32 -5.08 -7.65
C ARG A 54 -15.89 -3.84 -8.46
N ARG A 55 -16.86 -3.05 -8.91
CA ARG A 55 -16.63 -1.77 -9.61
C ARG A 55 -17.35 -0.63 -8.91
N LEU A 56 -16.65 0.50 -8.78
CA LEU A 56 -17.13 1.76 -8.21
C LEU A 56 -16.46 2.90 -8.99
N GLU A 57 -17.02 3.25 -10.15
CA GLU A 57 -16.35 4.03 -11.21
C GLU A 57 -15.55 5.26 -10.73
N GLU A 58 -16.16 6.11 -9.90
CA GLU A 58 -15.48 7.29 -9.36
C GLU A 58 -14.32 6.95 -8.42
N ILE A 59 -14.49 5.95 -7.57
CA ILE A 59 -13.49 5.52 -6.60
C ILE A 59 -12.36 4.77 -7.31
N ASP A 60 -12.72 3.95 -8.29
CA ASP A 60 -11.78 3.18 -9.09
C ASP A 60 -10.84 4.12 -9.84
N SER A 61 -11.40 5.14 -10.50
CA SER A 61 -10.62 6.20 -11.18
C SER A 61 -9.63 6.88 -10.23
N LYS A 62 -10.07 7.26 -9.02
CA LYS A 62 -9.21 7.88 -8.00
C LYS A 62 -8.10 6.94 -7.54
N GLN A 63 -8.42 5.69 -7.24
CA GLN A 63 -7.45 4.71 -6.71
C GLN A 63 -6.43 4.30 -7.76
N ILE A 64 -6.87 4.06 -9.00
CA ILE A 64 -5.97 3.79 -10.14
C ILE A 64 -5.02 4.98 -10.36
N GLY A 65 -5.54 6.22 -10.29
CA GLY A 65 -4.72 7.42 -10.39
C GLY A 65 -3.63 7.50 -9.29
N ARG A 66 -4.00 7.23 -8.03
CA ARG A 66 -3.04 7.19 -6.91
C ARG A 66 -1.97 6.11 -7.11
N TRP A 67 -2.36 4.93 -7.57
CA TRP A 67 -1.45 3.82 -7.84
C TRP A 67 -0.45 4.16 -8.94
N ARG A 68 -0.90 4.74 -10.06
CA ARG A 68 -0.02 5.22 -11.14
C ARG A 68 0.94 6.28 -10.66
N ALA A 69 0.47 7.24 -9.85
CA ALA A 69 1.34 8.25 -9.28
C ALA A 69 2.38 7.64 -8.34
N PHE A 70 2.06 6.53 -7.66
CA PHE A 70 2.94 5.88 -6.69
C PHE A 70 4.23 5.32 -7.33
N THR A 71 4.22 5.02 -8.63
CA THR A 71 5.39 4.57 -9.41
C THR A 71 6.61 5.47 -9.25
N ARG A 72 6.45 6.76 -8.95
CA ARG A 72 7.57 7.67 -8.66
C ARG A 72 8.50 7.18 -7.54
N HIS A 73 7.95 6.43 -6.57
CA HIS A 73 8.76 5.89 -5.48
C HIS A 73 9.67 4.75 -5.97
N ALA A 74 9.27 4.03 -7.02
CA ALA A 74 10.15 3.05 -7.66
C ALA A 74 11.32 3.74 -8.38
N GLY A 75 11.05 4.85 -9.07
CA GLY A 75 12.09 5.68 -9.69
C GLY A 75 13.10 6.21 -8.67
N GLN A 76 12.62 6.68 -7.51
CA GLN A 76 13.48 7.13 -6.42
C GLN A 76 14.34 6.01 -5.80
N VAL A 77 13.87 4.75 -5.77
CA VAL A 77 14.71 3.62 -5.36
C VAL A 77 15.83 3.42 -6.38
N ARG A 78 15.50 3.32 -7.68
CA ARG A 78 16.49 3.15 -8.75
C ARG A 78 17.52 4.27 -8.83
N ALA A 79 17.13 5.50 -8.51
CA ALA A 79 18.02 6.66 -8.57
C ALA A 79 18.98 6.78 -7.38
N HIS A 80 18.72 6.08 -6.28
CA HIS A 80 19.41 6.31 -5.00
C HIS A 80 19.88 5.03 -4.30
N CYS A 81 19.67 3.87 -4.90
CA CYS A 81 20.06 2.58 -4.37
C CYS A 81 20.82 1.79 -5.43
N GLU A 82 21.82 1.03 -5.00
CA GLU A 82 22.50 0.09 -5.87
C GLU A 82 21.54 -1.05 -6.29
N PRO A 83 21.63 -1.55 -7.54
CA PRO A 83 20.84 -2.68 -7.98
C PRO A 83 21.00 -3.89 -7.05
N GLY A 84 19.89 -4.42 -6.54
CA GLY A 84 19.87 -5.56 -5.62
C GLY A 84 20.08 -5.22 -4.13
N ASP A 85 20.40 -3.98 -3.77
CA ASP A 85 20.45 -3.58 -2.35
C ASP A 85 19.04 -3.39 -1.78
N LEU A 86 18.52 -4.47 -1.17
CA LEU A 86 17.21 -4.49 -0.52
C LEU A 86 17.16 -3.71 0.80
N PHE A 87 18.32 -3.39 1.38
CA PHE A 87 18.42 -2.64 2.63
C PHE A 87 18.49 -1.13 2.40
N CYS A 88 18.77 -0.67 1.19
CA CYS A 88 18.59 0.72 0.82
C CYS A 88 17.10 1.10 0.77
N ARG A 89 16.75 2.19 1.47
CA ARG A 89 15.38 2.76 1.56
C ARG A 89 14.28 1.73 1.89
N PRO A 90 14.41 0.94 2.97
CA PRO A 90 13.53 -0.19 3.26
C PRO A 90 12.08 0.26 3.54
N ARG A 91 11.89 1.44 4.13
CA ARG A 91 10.55 2.04 4.33
C ARG A 91 9.83 2.28 3.00
N GLN A 92 10.56 2.73 1.98
CA GLN A 92 10.00 3.05 0.67
C GLN A 92 9.70 1.78 -0.12
N ARG A 93 10.58 0.78 -0.06
CA ARG A 93 10.34 -0.58 -0.58
C ARG A 93 9.12 -1.23 0.08
N GLN A 94 8.99 -1.12 1.40
CA GLN A 94 7.80 -1.58 2.11
C GLN A 94 6.51 -0.86 1.68
N ALA A 95 6.60 0.42 1.34
CA ALA A 95 5.48 1.19 0.80
C ALA A 95 5.10 0.74 -0.62
N LEU A 96 6.09 0.50 -1.49
CA LEU A 96 5.89 -0.06 -2.84
C LEU A 96 5.13 -1.39 -2.78
N LEU A 97 5.59 -2.31 -1.92
CA LEU A 97 4.92 -3.59 -1.72
C LEU A 97 3.45 -3.43 -1.32
N GLN A 98 3.17 -2.54 -0.36
CA GLN A 98 1.80 -2.30 0.11
C GLN A 98 0.90 -1.59 -0.92
N TRP A 99 1.50 -0.94 -1.92
CA TRP A 99 0.83 -0.35 -3.07
C TRP A 99 0.85 -1.26 -4.31
N SER A 100 1.19 -2.54 -4.16
CA SER A 100 1.21 -3.53 -5.25
C SER A 100 2.20 -3.16 -6.38
N HIS A 101 3.30 -2.51 -6.03
CA HIS A 101 4.47 -2.31 -6.91
C HIS A 101 5.57 -3.31 -6.52
N ASP A 102 6.47 -3.61 -7.45
CA ASP A 102 7.66 -4.43 -7.19
C ASP A 102 8.62 -3.68 -6.23
N PRO A 103 8.88 -4.22 -5.02
CA PRO A 103 9.78 -3.60 -4.06
C PRO A 103 11.23 -4.09 -4.18
N PHE A 104 11.53 -5.05 -5.05
CA PHE A 104 12.86 -5.70 -5.20
C PHE A 104 13.68 -5.16 -6.37
N ILE A 105 13.19 -4.06 -6.97
CA ILE A 105 13.85 -3.27 -8.03
C ILE A 105 15.17 -2.62 -7.61
#